data_AF-A0A0F9PDK9-F1
#
_entry.id   AF-A0A0F9PDK9-F1
#
_cell.length_a   1.000
_cell.length_b   1.000
_cell.length_c   1.000
_cell.angle_alpha   90.00
_cell.angle_beta   90.00
_cell.angle_gamma   90.00
#
_symmetry.space_group_name_H-M   'P 1'
#
loop_
_entity.id
_entity.type
_entity.pdbx_description
1 polymer ?
#
loop_
_entity_poly.entity_id
_entity_poly.type
_entity_poly.pdbx_seq_one_letter_code
_entity_poly.pdbx_strand_id
1 'polypeptide(L)' 'MSELIGDRVRLIVDLPRGISSANVTGKIVVVQSENKHPGKLIGVELDEKFKGIGHQCDGAAAPGRGWWTRPENIEVV' A
#
# COMPACT_ATOMS: atom_id res chain seq x y z
N MET A 1 20.69 4.37 -3.56
CA MET A 1 19.54 4.38 -2.65
C MET A 1 18.43 3.66 -3.37
N SER A 2 18.23 2.39 -3.01
CA SER A 2 17.39 1.44 -3.76
C SER A 2 15.94 1.94 -3.81
N GLU A 3 15.41 2.05 -5.01
CA GLU A 3 14.07 2.52 -5.31
C GLU A 3 13.05 1.51 -4.78
N LEU A 4 12.36 1.85 -3.69
CA LEU A 4 11.27 1.02 -3.12
C LEU A 4 10.13 0.79 -4.12
N ILE A 5 10.02 1.60 -5.17
CA ILE A 5 8.98 1.47 -6.19
C ILE A 5 9.29 0.23 -7.05
N GLY A 6 8.33 -0.70 -7.11
CA GLY A 6 8.53 -1.99 -7.75
C GLY A 6 8.68 -3.16 -6.78
N ASP A 7 9.07 -2.88 -5.53
CA ASP A 7 9.25 -3.92 -4.52
C ASP A 7 7.92 -4.57 -4.15
N ARG A 8 7.96 -5.90 -4.00
CA ARG A 8 6.86 -6.69 -3.48
C ARG A 8 6.83 -6.57 -1.97
N VAL A 9 5.64 -6.34 -1.44
CA VAL A 9 5.45 -6.17 0.00
C VAL A 9 4.23 -6.91 0.49
N ARG A 10 4.28 -7.29 1.76
CA ARG A 10 3.16 -7.80 2.54
C ARG A 10 2.71 -6.72 3.51
N LEU A 11 1.40 -6.47 3.60
CA LEU A 11 0.84 -5.63 4.65
C LEU A 11 0.87 -6.38 5.99
N ILE A 12 1.28 -5.71 7.05
CA ILE A 12 1.25 -6.26 8.42
C ILE A 12 0.25 -5.52 9.33
N VAL A 13 -0.67 -4.77 8.73
CA VAL A 13 -1.73 -4.03 9.43
C VAL A 13 -3.11 -4.43 8.95
N ASP A 14 -4.00 -4.71 9.90
CA ASP A 14 -5.38 -5.08 9.58
C ASP A 14 -6.06 -4.00 8.74
N LEU A 15 -6.61 -4.44 7.61
CA LEU A 15 -7.34 -3.57 6.72
C LEU A 15 -8.74 -3.31 7.31
N PRO A 16 -9.33 -2.14 7.02
CA PRO A 16 -10.69 -1.83 7.46
C PRO A 16 -11.65 -2.96 7.06
N ARG A 17 -12.68 -3.19 7.89
CA ARG A 17 -13.70 -4.25 7.70
C ARG A 17 -13.22 -5.66 8.07
N GLY A 18 -12.21 -5.79 8.92
CA GLY A 18 -11.77 -7.08 9.45
C GLY A 18 -11.10 -7.97 8.40
N ILE A 19 -10.54 -7.35 7.35
CA ILE A 19 -9.72 -8.06 6.38
C ILE A 19 -8.37 -8.29 7.06
N SER A 20 -8.13 -9.55 7.43
CA SER A 20 -6.85 -9.94 8.04
C SER A 20 -5.72 -9.68 7.06
N SER A 21 -4.75 -8.90 7.52
CA SER A 21 -3.57 -8.51 6.74
C SER A 21 -2.56 -9.62 6.52
N ALA A 22 -2.71 -10.74 7.24
CA ALA A 22 -1.76 -11.85 7.25
C ALA A 22 -1.39 -12.39 5.85
N ASN A 23 -2.27 -12.21 4.85
CA ASN A 23 -2.06 -12.66 3.47
C ASN A 23 -2.18 -11.54 2.42
N VAL A 24 -2.23 -10.27 2.81
CA VAL A 24 -2.41 -9.19 1.85
C VAL A 24 -1.07 -8.75 1.30
N THR A 25 -0.79 -9.13 0.06
CA THR A 25 0.41 -8.75 -0.68
C THR A 25 0.11 -7.75 -1.79
N GLY A 26 1.15 -7.06 -2.20
CA GLY A 26 1.11 -6.14 -3.32
C GLY A 26 2.48 -5.65 -3.73
N LYS A 27 2.49 -4.61 -4.55
CA LYS A 27 3.70 -3.95 -5.04
C LYS A 27 3.64 -2.47 -4.71
N ILE A 28 4.76 -1.90 -4.27
CA ILE A 28 4.88 -0.45 -4.10
C ILE A 28 4.83 0.23 -5.47
N VAL A 29 3.88 1.13 -5.66
CA VAL A 29 3.71 1.89 -6.91
C VAL A 29 4.01 3.38 -6.74
N VAL A 30 3.90 3.90 -5.51
CA VAL A 30 4.21 5.30 -5.22
C VAL A 30 4.73 5.44 -3.79
N VAL A 31 5.65 6.38 -3.61
CA VAL A 31 6.18 6.77 -2.31
C VAL A 31 6.07 8.28 -2.23
N GLN A 32 5.28 8.77 -1.27
CA GLN A 32 5.02 10.18 -1.10
C GLN A 32 5.40 10.60 0.33
N SER A 33 6.16 11.67 0.47
CA SER A 33 6.31 12.35 1.75
C SER A 33 5.23 13.42 1.83
N GLU A 34 4.23 13.23 2.69
CA GLU A 34 3.14 14.19 2.80
C GLU A 34 3.52 15.28 3.81
N ASN A 35 3.43 16.56 3.41
CA ASN A 35 3.68 17.66 4.35
C ASN A 35 2.54 17.85 5.37
N LYS A 36 1.35 17.30 5.10
CA LYS A 36 0.16 17.44 5.95
C LYS A 36 0.06 16.37 7.05
N HIS A 37 0.68 15.21 6.83
CA HIS A 37 0.82 14.17 7.84
C HIS A 37 2.30 13.88 8.04
N PRO A 38 2.90 14.14 9.22
CA PRO A 38 4.30 13.85 9.43
C PRO A 38 4.53 12.33 9.25
N GLY A 39 5.19 11.98 8.14
CA GLY A 39 5.46 10.61 7.77
C GLY A 39 5.60 10.38 6.27
N LYS A 40 6.37 9.35 5.94
CA LYS A 40 6.43 8.78 4.59
C LYS A 40 5.19 7.92 4.39
N LEU A 41 4.45 8.15 3.32
CA LEU A 41 3.36 7.31 2.85
C LEU A 41 3.81 6.49 1.64
N ILE A 42 3.31 5.27 1.57
CA ILE A 42 3.58 4.32 0.51
C ILE A 42 2.24 3.88 -0.05
N GLY A 43 2.06 4.06 -1.36
CA GLY A 43 0.95 3.50 -2.10
C GLY A 43 1.35 2.13 -2.63
N VAL A 44 0.59 1.13 -2.21
CA VAL A 44 0.77 -0.27 -2.60
C VAL A 44 -0.38 -0.65 -3.52
N GLU A 45 -0.07 -1.18 -4.70
CA GLU A 45 -1.04 -1.88 -5.54
C GLU A 45 -1.16 -3.31 -5.04
N LEU A 46 -2.32 -3.64 -4.47
CA LEU A 46 -2.63 -4.95 -3.92
C LEU A 46 -2.89 -5.95 -5.05
N ASP A 47 -2.43 -7.19 -4.86
CA ASP A 47 -2.64 -8.28 -5.82
C ASP A 47 -4.15 -8.58 -5.98
N GLU A 48 -4.89 -8.50 -4.87
CA GLU A 48 -6.33 -8.68 -4.83
C GLU A 48 -7.10 -7.34 -4.81
N LYS A 49 -8.23 -7.32 -5.50
CA LYS A 49 -9.14 -6.17 -5.47
C LYS A 49 -10.03 -6.27 -4.25
N PHE A 50 -9.90 -5.33 -3.32
CA PHE A 50 -10.75 -5.27 -2.14
C PHE A 50 -11.95 -4.34 -2.38
N LYS A 51 -13.16 -4.85 -2.11
CA LYS A 51 -14.41 -4.09 -2.30
C LYS A 51 -14.51 -2.95 -1.29
N GLY A 52 -14.38 -1.72 -1.78
CA GLY A 52 -14.70 -0.50 -1.04
C GLY A 52 -13.54 0.13 -0.26
N ILE A 53 -12.29 -0.33 -0.47
CA ILE A 53 -11.10 0.24 0.19
C ILE A 53 -9.97 0.58 -0.78
N GLY A 54 -10.13 0.27 -2.07
CA GLY A 54 -9.08 0.51 -3.05
C GLY A 54 -9.09 1.95 -3.58
N HIS A 55 -8.03 2.69 -3.28
CA HIS A 55 -7.72 3.99 -3.84
C HIS A 55 -6.95 3.84 -5.17
N GLN A 56 -6.81 4.91 -5.95
CA GLN A 56 -5.97 4.91 -7.15
C GLN A 56 -4.49 5.22 -6.86
N CYS A 57 -4.12 5.52 -5.61
CA CYS A 57 -2.75 5.92 -5.21
C CYS A 57 -2.15 6.95 -6.19
N ASP A 58 -2.76 8.12 -6.30
CA ASP A 58 -2.38 9.19 -7.23
C ASP A 58 -2.37 8.77 -8.72
N GLY A 59 -3.17 7.76 -9.08
CA GLY A 59 -3.25 7.21 -10.44
C GLY A 59 -2.20 6.13 -10.73
N ALA A 60 -1.34 5.79 -9.77
CA ALA A 60 -0.30 4.78 -9.94
C ALA A 60 -0.81 3.33 -9.76
N ALA A 61 -1.95 3.14 -9.08
CA ALA A 61 -2.58 1.82 -8.89
C ALA A 61 -3.87 1.68 -9.70
N ALA A 62 -4.17 0.45 -10.13
CA ALA A 62 -5.41 0.11 -10.80
C ALA A 62 -6.64 0.43 -9.91
N PRO A 63 -7.79 0.84 -10.49
CA PRO A 63 -8.98 1.22 -9.73
C PRO A 63 -9.47 0.11 -8.78
N GLY A 64 -9.46 0.41 -7.48
CA GLY A 64 -9.88 -0.53 -6.45
C GLY A 64 -8.78 -1.47 -5.94
N ARG A 65 -7.52 -1.26 -6.33
CA ARG A 65 -6.37 -2.04 -5.86
C ARG A 65 -5.33 -1.24 -5.08
N GLY A 66 -5.35 0.10 -5.11
CA GLY A 66 -4.39 0.90 -4.37
C GLY A 66 -4.71 0.97 -2.87
N TRP A 67 -3.68 0.93 -2.04
CA TRP A 67 -3.77 1.11 -0.61
C TRP A 67 -2.66 2.03 -0.12
N TRP A 68 -3.04 3.05 0.64
CA TRP A 68 -2.08 3.93 1.29
C TRP A 68 -1.74 3.41 2.67
N THR A 69 -0.45 3.26 2.94
CA THR A 69 0.04 2.78 4.22
C THR A 69 1.40 3.42 4.56
N ARG A 70 1.88 3.16 5.78
CA ARG A 70 3.20 3.60 6.23
C ARG A 70 4.26 2.52 5.96
N PRO A 71 5.55 2.88 5.83
CA PRO A 71 6.64 1.93 5.70
C PRO A 71 6.72 0.93 6.86
N GLU A 72 6.34 1.33 8.07
CA GLU A 72 6.30 0.44 9.24
C GLU A 72 5.18 -0.61 9.18
N ASN A 73 4.22 -0.45 8.27
CA ASN A 73 3.06 -1.33 8.11
C ASN A 73 3.23 -2.35 6.98
N ILE A 74 4.44 -2.42 6.39
CA ILE A 74 4.74 -3.31 5.28
C ILE A 74 6.07 -4.04 5.52
N GLU A 75 6.16 -5.23 4.96
CA GLU A 75 7.36 -6.05 4.96
C GLU A 75 7.71 -6.41 3.52
N VAL A 76 8.96 -6.17 3.10
CA VAL A 76 9.44 -6.51 1.75
C VAL A 76 9.60 -8.03 1.64
N VAL A 77 9.10 -8.62 0.55
CA VAL A 77 9.07 -10.07 0.30
C VAL A 77 9.74 -10.47 -1.00
#